data_AF-A0A0Q4MJR9-F1
#
_entry.id   AF-A0A0Q4MJR9-F1
#
_cell.length_a   1.000
_cell.length_b   1.000
_cell.length_c   1.000
_cell.angle_alpha   90.00
_cell.angle_beta   90.00
_cell.angle_gamma   90.00
#
_symmetry.space_group_name_H-M   'P 1'
#
loop_
_entity.id
_entity.type
_entity.pdbx_description
1 polymer ?
#
loop_
_entity_poly.entity_id
_entity_poly.type
_entity_poly.pdbx_seq_one_letter_code
_entity_poly.pdbx_strand_id
1 'polypeptide(L)' 'MKLPQSTLFWCVLTLCLTLLIFTFLMRKSLCEIRYRDPFREVAAMMTCEPGK' A
#
# COMPACT_ATOMS: atom_id res chain seq x y z
N MET A 1 13.86 -1.40 34.99
CA MET A 1 15.01 -1.14 34.11
C MET A 1 14.79 0.19 33.41
N LYS A 2 15.66 1.19 33.59
CA LYS A 2 15.57 2.49 32.91
C LYS A 2 16.09 2.30 31.49
N LEU A 3 15.20 1.96 30.56
CA LEU A 3 15.55 1.92 29.15
C LEU A 3 15.95 3.33 28.72
N PRO A 4 17.12 3.52 28.10
CA PRO A 4 17.56 4.83 27.67
C PRO A 4 16.51 5.39 26.71
N GLN A 5 15.90 6.52 27.06
CA GLN A 5 14.83 7.16 26.29
C GLN A 5 15.27 7.42 24.83
N SER A 6 16.58 7.56 24.60
CA SER A 6 17.16 7.65 23.28
C SER A 6 16.89 6.41 22.42
N THR A 7 17.01 5.21 22.95
CA THR A 7 16.73 3.97 22.18
C THR A 7 15.26 3.87 21.81
N LEU A 8 14.35 4.23 22.73
CA LEU A 8 12.93 4.27 22.41
C LEU A 8 12.61 5.32 21.35
N PHE A 9 13.22 6.50 21.44
CA PHE A 9 13.06 7.54 20.44
C PHE A 9 13.55 7.09 19.06
N TRP A 10 14.74 6.50 18.98
CA TRP A 10 15.28 5.95 17.73
C TRP A 10 14.43 4.82 17.16
N CYS A 11 13.92 3.93 18.03
CA CYS A 11 13.07 2.83 17.61
C CYS A 11 11.74 3.35 17.05
N VAL A 12 11.09 4.28 17.75
CA VAL A 12 9.85 4.94 17.30
C VAL A 12 10.08 5.71 16.00
N LEU A 13 11.18 6.45 15.90
CA LEU A 13 11.54 7.19 14.68
C LEU A 13 11.71 6.24 13.49
N THR A 14 12.40 5.12 13.68
CA THR A 14 12.64 4.11 12.63
C THR A 14 11.33 3.44 12.20
N LEU A 15 10.47 3.08 13.16
CA LEU A 15 9.13 2.55 12.90
C LEU A 15 8.25 3.57 12.16
N CYS A 16 8.29 4.84 12.57
CA CYS A 16 7.52 5.89 11.92
C CYS A 16 7.99 6.12 10.48
N LEU A 17 9.31 6.20 10.23
CA LEU A 17 9.88 6.36 8.88
C LEU A 17 9.51 5.19 7.97
N THR A 18 9.66 3.95 8.45
CA THR A 18 9.32 2.75 7.68
C THR A 18 7.83 2.69 7.35
N LEU A 19 6.95 3.00 8.31
CA LEU A 19 5.51 3.09 8.06
C LEU A 19 5.16 4.22 7.08
N LEU A 20 5.83 5.36 7.13
CA LEU A 20 5.57 6.49 6.22
C LEU A 20 5.98 6.14 4.79
N ILE A 21 7.16 5.55 4.61
CA ILE A 21 7.64 5.03 3.33
C ILE A 21 6.69 3.95 2.83
N PHE A 22 6.35 2.97 3.67
CA PHE A 22 5.42 1.90 3.30
C PHE A 22 4.05 2.45 2.94
N THR A 23 3.52 3.44 3.67
CA THR A 23 2.22 4.06 3.36
C THR A 23 2.28 4.88 2.08
N PHE A 24 3.39 5.54 1.79
CA PHE A 24 3.56 6.29 0.55
C PHE A 24 3.71 5.35 -0.65
N LEU A 25 4.54 4.31 -0.51
CA LEU A 25 4.70 3.25 -1.49
C LEU A 25 3.40 2.48 -1.67
N MET A 26 2.70 2.13 -0.59
CA MET A 26 1.37 1.53 -0.62
C MET A 26 0.38 2.48 -1.25
N ARG A 27 0.35 3.79 -0.99
CA ARG A 27 -0.56 4.71 -1.70
C ARG A 27 -0.28 4.74 -3.20
N LYS A 28 0.97 4.82 -3.60
CA LYS A 28 1.38 4.81 -5.01
C LYS A 28 1.10 3.46 -5.67
N SER A 29 1.48 2.39 -5.00
CA SER A 29 1.32 1.00 -5.42
C SER A 29 -0.13 0.55 -5.34
N LEU A 30 -0.96 1.02 -4.40
CA LEU A 30 -2.41 0.85 -4.40
C LEU A 30 -3.07 1.72 -5.45
N CYS A 31 -2.59 2.92 -5.78
CA CYS A 31 -3.11 3.63 -6.95
C CYS A 31 -2.76 2.91 -8.25
N GLU A 32 -1.61 2.22 -8.32
CA GLU A 32 -1.17 1.45 -9.48
C GLU A 32 -1.82 0.05 -9.55
N ILE A 33 -1.93 -0.65 -8.42
CA ILE A 33 -2.61 -1.95 -8.24
C ILE A 33 -4.12 -1.75 -8.31
N ARG A 34 -4.71 -0.77 -7.63
CA ARG A 34 -6.13 -0.41 -7.78
C ARG A 34 -6.43 0.34 -9.07
N TYR A 35 -5.47 0.54 -9.96
CA TYR A 35 -5.76 0.84 -11.38
C TYR A 35 -5.71 -0.44 -12.22
N ARG A 36 -4.79 -1.37 -11.89
CA ARG A 36 -4.65 -2.67 -12.55
C ARG A 36 -5.77 -3.66 -12.20
N ASP A 37 -6.29 -3.65 -10.97
CA ASP A 37 -7.40 -4.48 -10.49
C ASP A 37 -8.75 -4.08 -11.11
N PRO A 38 -9.23 -2.81 -11.08
CA PRO A 38 -10.48 -2.48 -11.76
C PRO A 38 -10.37 -2.63 -13.26
N PHE A 39 -9.19 -2.46 -13.87
CA PHE A 39 -9.03 -2.72 -15.30
C PHE A 39 -9.12 -4.21 -15.62
N ARG A 40 -8.64 -5.09 -14.73
CA ARG A 40 -8.74 -6.55 -14.88
C ARG A 40 -10.16 -7.06 -14.62
N GLU A 41 -10.89 -6.43 -13.71
CA GLU A 41 -12.32 -6.68 -13.48
C GLU A 41 -13.18 -6.17 -14.66
N VAL A 42 -12.86 -4.99 -15.21
CA VAL A 42 -13.54 -4.42 -16.41
C VAL A 42 -13.21 -5.19 -17.69
N ALA A 43 -11.99 -5.70 -17.85
CA ALA A 43 -11.63 -6.55 -19.00
C ALA A 43 -12.38 -7.90 -18.98
N ALA A 44 -12.62 -8.46 -17.79
CA ALA A 44 -13.47 -9.63 -17.64
C ALA A 44 -14.93 -9.32 -18.01
N MET A 45 -15.44 -8.13 -17.68
CA MET A 45 -16.78 -7.69 -18.11
C MET A 45 -16.87 -7.39 -19.62
N MET A 46 -15.85 -6.81 -20.24
CA MET A 46 -15.83 -6.55 -21.69
C MET A 46 -15.70 -7.83 -22.54
N THR A 47 -15.21 -8.95 -21.97
CA THR A 47 -15.16 -10.23 -22.68
C THR A 47 -16.47 -11.02 -22.55
N CYS A 48 -17.40 -10.59 -21.70
CA CYS A 48 -18.78 -11.05 -21.71
C CYS A 48 -19.61 -10.16 -22.63
N GLU A 49 -19.35 -10.25 -23.93
CA GLU A 49 -20.35 -9.91 -24.93
C GLU A 49 -21.57 -10.82 -24.68
N PRO A 50 -22.77 -10.27 -24.39
CA PRO A 50 -23.98 -11.08 -24.37
C PRO A 50 -24.25 -11.47 -25.81
N GLY A 51 -24.06 -12.76 -26.11
CA GLY A 51 -24.39 -13.33 -27.42
C GLY A 51 -25.78 -12.91 -27.85
N LYS A 52 -25.84 -12.11 -28.91
CA LYS A 52 -27.02 -11.83 -29.70
C LYS A 52 -26.68 -12.02 -31.17
#